data_AF-A0A2V2QAF5-F1
#
_entry.id   AF-A0A2V2QAF5-F1
#
_cell.length_a   1.000
_cell.length_b   1.000
_cell.length_c   1.000
_cell.angle_alpha   90.00
_cell.angle_beta   90.00
_cell.angle_gamma   90.00
#
_symmetry.space_group_name_H-M   'P 1'
#
loop_
_entity.id
_entity.type
_entity.pdbx_description
1 polymer ?
#
loop_
_entity_poly.entity_id
_entity_poly.type
_entity_poly.pdbx_seq_one_letter_code
_entity_poly.pdbx_strand_id
1 'polypeptide(L)'
;PTQAAQAQQSAPQGGAAPAGDFTPFWFAVPVARPLYGEDGAPNPIAELAPGTWYLAVEQRGQGLIAQTQDGRRGVLQDTTGIQRG
;
A
#
# COMPACT_ATOMS: atom_id res chain seq x y z
N PRO A 1 -4.58 29.36 -38.57
CA PRO A 1 -3.80 30.03 -37.51
C PRO A 1 -4.61 30.11 -36.21
N THR A 2 -4.21 29.69 -35.02
CA THR A 2 -2.99 29.09 -34.43
C THR A 2 -3.48 28.63 -33.05
N GLN A 3 -3.61 27.32 -32.83
CA GLN A 3 -2.76 26.56 -31.90
C GLN A 3 -2.85 27.00 -30.44
N ALA A 4 -3.79 26.39 -29.71
CA ALA A 4 -3.72 26.21 -28.27
C ALA A 4 -3.24 24.78 -28.02
N ALA A 5 -2.14 24.61 -27.30
CA ALA A 5 -1.77 23.33 -26.69
C ALA A 5 -1.01 23.63 -25.40
N GLN A 6 -1.78 23.60 -24.32
CA GLN A 6 -1.37 23.85 -22.95
C GLN A 6 -0.61 22.63 -22.40
N ALA A 7 0.48 22.95 -21.70
CA ALA A 7 1.11 22.24 -20.59
C ALA A 7 0.87 20.71 -20.45
N GLN A 8 1.92 19.96 -20.79
CA GLN A 8 2.20 18.61 -20.30
C GLN A 8 2.22 18.57 -18.76
N GLN A 9 1.25 17.87 -18.17
CA GLN A 9 1.38 17.25 -16.86
C GLN A 9 1.47 15.74 -17.05
N SER A 10 2.69 15.24 -16.90
CA SER A 10 3.05 13.83 -17.00
C SER A 10 2.48 13.07 -15.79
N ALA A 11 1.39 12.33 -16.00
CA ALA A 11 0.97 11.23 -15.13
C ALA A 11 1.48 9.91 -15.74
N PRO A 12 2.14 9.01 -15.00
CA PRO A 12 2.43 7.69 -15.53
C PRO A 12 1.13 6.88 -15.55
N GLN A 13 0.78 6.44 -16.75
CA GLN A 13 -0.28 5.50 -17.03
C GLN A 13 0.14 4.08 -16.59
N GLY A 14 -0.78 3.37 -15.94
CA GLY A 14 -0.67 1.94 -15.64
C GLY A 14 -2.07 1.38 -15.35
N GLY A 15 -2.62 0.64 -16.31
CA GLY A 15 -4.03 0.26 -16.34
C GLY A 15 -4.42 -0.88 -15.39
N ALA A 16 -5.59 -0.71 -14.77
CA ALA A 16 -6.59 -1.70 -14.40
C ALA A 16 -7.87 -0.90 -14.06
N ALA A 17 -9.06 -1.43 -14.33
CA ALA A 17 -10.33 -0.82 -13.92
C ALA A 17 -10.29 -0.38 -12.45
N PRO A 18 -11.00 0.70 -12.02
CA PRO A 18 -10.87 1.22 -10.66
C PRO A 18 -11.27 0.12 -9.67
N ALA A 19 -10.27 -0.56 -9.11
CA ALA A 19 -10.41 -1.29 -7.87
C ALA A 19 -10.80 -0.20 -6.86
N GLY A 20 -12.09 -0.17 -6.50
CA GLY A 20 -12.80 1.01 -6.00
C GLY A 20 -11.97 1.87 -5.04
N ASP A 21 -11.74 3.12 -5.44
CA ASP A 21 -11.27 4.27 -4.66
C ASP A 21 -10.45 3.98 -3.39
N PHE A 22 -9.49 3.04 -3.44
CA PHE A 22 -8.58 2.84 -2.32
C PHE A 22 -7.61 4.03 -2.27
N THR A 23 -7.76 4.87 -1.26
CA THR A 23 -6.85 5.99 -1.03
C THR A 23 -5.69 5.49 -0.17
N PRO A 24 -4.43 5.59 -0.63
CA PRO A 24 -3.29 5.23 0.20
C PRO A 24 -3.27 6.02 1.51
N PHE A 25 -3.00 5.34 2.62
CA PHE A 25 -2.95 5.96 3.95
C PHE A 25 -1.80 5.41 4.76
N TRP A 26 -1.27 6.25 5.65
CA TRP A 26 -0.25 5.81 6.58
C TRP A 26 -0.90 5.06 7.73
N PHE A 27 -0.27 3.98 8.19
CA PHE A 27 -0.74 3.25 9.36
C PHE A 27 0.40 2.77 10.25
N ALA A 28 0.10 2.54 11.52
CA ALA A 28 0.98 1.93 12.50
C ALA A 28 0.30 0.72 13.15
N VAL A 29 1.09 -0.30 13.48
CA VAL A 29 0.60 -1.51 14.15
C VAL A 29 0.76 -1.41 15.67
N PRO A 30 -0.17 -1.95 16.48
CA PRO A 30 -0.06 -1.89 17.95
C PRO A 30 0.89 -2.95 18.53
N VAL A 31 1.09 -4.05 17.80
CA VAL A 31 2.01 -5.16 18.12
C VAL A 31 2.73 -5.59 16.85
N ALA A 32 3.84 -6.30 16.97
CA ALA A 32 4.58 -6.81 15.82
C ALA A 32 3.67 -7.67 14.92
N ARG A 33 3.63 -7.39 13.61
CA ARG A 33 2.81 -8.12 12.64
C ARG A 33 3.65 -8.68 11.49
N PRO A 34 3.51 -9.96 11.13
CA PRO A 34 4.16 -10.50 9.95
C PRO A 34 3.59 -9.87 8.69
N LEU A 35 4.47 -9.52 7.76
CA LEU A 35 4.14 -9.10 6.41
C LEU A 35 4.46 -10.25 5.47
N TYR A 36 3.48 -10.70 4.70
CA TYR A 36 3.63 -11.84 3.79
C TYR A 36 3.91 -11.37 2.36
N GLY A 37 4.50 -12.24 1.55
CA GLY A 37 4.64 -12.00 0.12
C GLY A 37 3.28 -11.86 -0.57
N GLU A 38 3.25 -11.12 -1.67
CA GLU A 38 2.06 -11.02 -2.53
C GLU A 38 1.79 -12.31 -3.32
N ASP A 39 2.72 -13.25 -3.33
CA ASP A 39 2.66 -14.59 -3.93
C ASP A 39 1.74 -15.56 -3.16
N GLY A 40 1.30 -15.18 -1.95
CA GLY A 40 0.46 -16.00 -1.09
C GLY A 40 1.23 -17.06 -0.29
N ALA A 41 2.57 -17.02 -0.30
CA ALA A 41 3.37 -17.92 0.51
C ALA A 41 3.14 -17.66 2.01
N PRO A 42 3.10 -18.71 2.85
CA PRO A 42 2.92 -18.55 4.29
C PRO A 42 4.19 -18.06 5.00
N ASN A 43 5.29 -17.86 4.28
CA ASN A 43 6.53 -17.36 4.85
C ASN A 43 6.53 -15.82 4.87
N PRO A 44 6.70 -15.18 6.04
CA PRO A 44 6.79 -13.73 6.11
C PRO A 44 8.05 -13.23 5.39
N ILE A 45 7.93 -12.10 4.72
CA ILE A 45 9.02 -11.38 4.04
C ILE A 45 9.55 -10.20 4.85
N ALA A 46 8.78 -9.75 5.84
CA ALA A 46 9.11 -8.68 6.78
C ALA A 46 8.27 -8.79 8.06
N GLU A 47 8.62 -7.99 9.07
CA GLU A 47 7.84 -7.79 10.27
C GLU A 47 7.57 -6.29 10.44
N LEU A 48 6.30 -5.92 10.62
CA LEU A 48 5.89 -4.56 10.93
C LEU A 48 5.98 -4.37 12.44
N ALA A 49 6.80 -3.44 12.89
CA ALA A 49 7.03 -3.15 14.30
C ALA A 49 6.15 -1.99 14.80
N PRO A 50 5.73 -1.99 16.08
CA PRO A 50 5.08 -0.83 16.68
C PRO A 50 5.96 0.42 16.65
N GLY A 51 5.32 1.59 16.58
CA GLY A 51 6.02 2.87 16.51
C GLY A 51 6.61 3.21 15.13
N THR A 52 6.53 2.29 14.16
CA THR A 52 6.89 2.55 12.76
C THR A 52 5.63 2.77 11.92
N TRP A 53 5.67 3.79 11.07
CA TRP A 53 4.61 4.06 10.10
C TRP A 53 4.91 3.38 8.76
N TYR A 54 3.90 2.70 8.23
CA TYR A 54 3.90 1.94 6.98
C TYR A 54 2.79 2.47 6.07
N LEU A 55 2.98 2.38 4.75
CA LEU A 55 2.00 2.90 3.79
C LEU A 55 1.09 1.77 3.34
N ALA A 56 -0.21 1.87 3.60
CA ALA A 56 -1.19 1.00 2.95
C ALA A 56 -1.47 1.56 1.55
N VAL A 57 -1.26 0.75 0.51
CA VAL A 57 -1.38 1.17 -0.89
C VAL A 57 -2.53 0.50 -1.64
N GLU A 58 -3.02 -0.63 -1.12
CA GLU A 58 -4.14 -1.38 -1.70
C GLU A 58 -4.83 -2.23 -0.63
N GLN A 59 -6.10 -2.57 -0.84
CA GLN A 59 -6.83 -3.53 -0.02
C GLN A 59 -6.88 -4.90 -0.70
N ARG A 60 -6.40 -5.94 0.00
CA ARG A 60 -6.41 -7.33 -0.49
C ARG A 60 -7.33 -8.18 0.38
N GLY A 61 -8.58 -8.35 -0.05
CA GLY A 61 -9.59 -9.05 0.73
C GLY A 61 -9.81 -8.36 2.08
N GLN A 62 -9.51 -9.07 3.17
CA GLN A 62 -9.54 -8.52 4.53
C GLN A 62 -8.20 -7.91 4.99
N GLY A 63 -7.11 -8.16 4.25
CA GLY A 63 -5.79 -7.60 4.52
C GLY A 63 -5.50 -6.32 3.74
N LEU A 64 -4.33 -5.76 4.00
CA LEU A 64 -3.81 -4.57 3.31
C LEU A 64 -2.49 -4.88 2.64
N ILE A 65 -2.27 -4.34 1.44
CA ILE A 65 -0.93 -4.26 0.86
C ILE A 65 -0.22 -3.10 1.54
N ALA A 66 0.79 -3.44 2.32
CA ALA A 66 1.63 -2.48 3.01
C ALA A 66 2.98 -2.36 2.30
N GLN A 67 3.44 -1.13 2.15
CA GLN A 67 4.78 -0.80 1.72
C GLN A 67 5.59 -0.34 2.93
N THR A 68 6.71 -1.01 3.16
CA THR A 68 7.70 -0.65 4.18
C THR A 68 8.63 0.46 3.67
N GLN A 69 9.29 1.16 4.58
CA GLN A 69 10.15 2.30 4.24
C GLN A 69 11.39 1.90 3.43
N ASP A 70 11.81 0.65 3.51
CA ASP A 70 12.88 0.08 2.68
C ASP A 70 12.40 -0.35 1.28
N GLY A 71 11.13 -0.10 0.94
CA GLY A 71 10.53 -0.35 -0.35
C GLY A 71 9.92 -1.75 -0.52
N ARG A 72 10.02 -2.65 0.48
CA ARG A 72 9.33 -3.96 0.40
C ARG A 72 7.82 -3.77 0.42
N ARG A 73 7.12 -4.56 -0.39
CA ARG A 73 5.66 -4.61 -0.44
C ARG A 73 5.20 -6.00 -0.07
N GLY A 74 4.16 -6.08 0.74
CA GLY A 74 3.58 -7.34 1.13
C GLY A 74 2.18 -7.20 1.71
N VAL A 75 1.58 -8.34 2.02
CA VAL A 75 0.22 -8.43 2.56
C VAL A 75 0.29 -8.46 4.08
N LEU A 76 -0.30 -7.45 4.71
CA LEU A 76 -0.64 -7.46 6.13
C LEU A 76 -2.01 -8.13 6.28
N GLN A 77 -2.03 -9.34 6.82
CA GLN A 77 -3.26 -10.10 7.03
C GLN A 77 -4.02 -9.66 8.29
N ASP A 78 -3.29 -9.32 9.36
CA ASP A 78 -3.90 -8.87 10.62
C ASP A 78 -3.89 -7.35 10.71
N THR A 79 -5.00 -6.74 10.34
CA THR A 79 -5.24 -5.29 10.42
C THR A 79 -5.91 -4.88 11.72
N THR A 80 -5.98 -5.77 12.72
CA THR A 80 -6.68 -5.50 13.98
C THR A 80 -5.92 -4.47 14.79
N GLY A 81 -6.61 -3.37 15.14
CA GLY A 81 -6.09 -2.31 16.00
C GLY A 81 -5.04 -1.42 15.34
N ILE A 82 -4.90 -1.43 14.00
CA ILE A 82 -4.00 -0.50 13.31
C ILE A 82 -4.47 0.95 13.51
N GLN A 83 -3.52 1.84 13.73
CA GLN A 83 -3.75 3.28 13.72
C GLN A 83 -3.61 3.76 12.28
N ARG A 84 -4.54 4.60 11.78
CA ARG A 84 -4.48 5.18 10.44
C ARG A 84 -4.35 6.69 10.54
N GLY A 85 -3.57 7.30 9.64
CA GLY A 85 -3.32 8.75 9.58
C GLY A 85 -3.29 9.27 8.15
#